data_AF-A0A7C9G634-F1
#
_entry.id   AF-A0A7C9G634-F1
#
_cell.length_a   1.000
_cell.length_b   1.000
_cell.length_c   1.000
_cell.angle_alpha   90.00
_cell.angle_beta   90.00
_cell.angle_gamma   90.00
#
_symmetry.space_group_name_H-M   'P 1'
#
loop_
_entity.id
_entity.type
_entity.pdbx_description
1 polymer ?
#
loop_
_entity_poly.entity_id
_entity_poly.type
_entity_poly.pdbx_seq_one_letter_code
_entity_poly.pdbx_strand_id
1 'polypeptide(L)'
;MDYNDYYDIIFAPIEEKYGKLDEETMTSIIGFSMGGPVSMSSINSKRVYASCELSVYPEQKKSTDGYKFEFLSTGYFNAETCQNIFTALGNLSFNAQLGNGHTIDVSGVVGDGSVSLVKLSMFSCSTYLNEKIAIYEVSPA
;
A
#
# COMPACT_ATOMS: atom_id res chain seq x y z
N MET A 1 -19.29 -2.82 -0.44
CA MET A 1 -18.31 -2.41 -1.46
C MET A 1 -18.17 -3.59 -2.41
N ASP A 2 -18.15 -3.36 -3.71
CA ASP A 2 -17.76 -4.41 -4.66
C ASP A 2 -16.24 -4.33 -4.79
N TYR A 3 -15.55 -5.33 -4.24
CA TYR A 3 -14.09 -5.35 -4.21
C TYR A 3 -13.48 -5.61 -5.59
N ASN A 4 -14.19 -6.29 -6.48
CA ASN A 4 -13.69 -6.52 -7.84
C ASN A 4 -13.69 -5.20 -8.61
N ASP A 5 -14.80 -4.47 -8.60
CA ASP A 5 -14.87 -3.14 -9.23
C ASP A 5 -13.85 -2.16 -8.59
N TYR A 6 -13.66 -2.24 -7.27
CA TYR A 6 -12.66 -1.44 -6.57
C TYR A 6 -11.26 -1.75 -7.09
N TYR A 7 -10.87 -3.03 -7.15
CA TYR A 7 -9.54 -3.42 -7.63
C TYR A 7 -9.34 -3.07 -9.10
N ASP A 8 -10.34 -3.30 -9.96
CA ASP A 8 -10.28 -2.96 -11.38
C ASP A 8 -9.99 -1.46 -11.59
N ILE A 9 -10.57 -0.58 -10.76
CA ILE A 9 -10.38 0.87 -10.88
C ILE A 9 -9.09 1.34 -10.22
N ILE A 10 -8.81 0.87 -8.99
CA ILE A 10 -7.67 1.36 -8.20
C ILE A 10 -6.36 0.79 -8.73
N PHE A 11 -6.33 -0.48 -9.16
CA PHE A 11 -5.11 -1.14 -9.63
C PHE A 11 -4.90 -1.08 -11.14
N ALA A 12 -5.85 -0.58 -11.94
CA ALA A 12 -5.65 -0.34 -13.37
C ALA A 12 -4.31 0.38 -13.71
N PRO A 13 -3.89 1.45 -12.99
CA PRO A 13 -2.61 2.10 -13.27
C PRO A 13 -1.38 1.21 -12.98
N ILE A 14 -1.47 0.31 -12.00
CA ILE A 14 -0.42 -0.68 -11.72
C ILE A 14 -0.38 -1.67 -12.88
N GLU A 15 -1.54 -2.18 -13.29
CA GLU A 15 -1.62 -3.19 -14.35
C GLU A 15 -1.21 -2.66 -15.73
N GLU A 16 -1.56 -1.41 -16.04
CA GLU A 16 -1.15 -0.73 -17.26
C GLU A 16 0.37 -0.60 -17.34
N LYS A 17 1.02 -0.27 -16.21
CA LYS A 17 2.47 -0.02 -16.17
C LYS A 17 3.30 -1.30 -16.02
N TYR A 18 2.84 -2.23 -15.20
CA TYR A 18 3.62 -3.39 -14.78
C TYR A 18 3.04 -4.73 -15.26
N GLY A 19 1.86 -4.76 -15.88
CA GLY A 19 1.16 -5.97 -16.29
C GLY A 19 0.18 -6.47 -15.22
N LYS A 20 -0.62 -7.48 -15.57
CA LYS A 20 -1.68 -7.99 -14.70
C LYS A 20 -1.16 -8.45 -13.34
N LEU A 21 -1.95 -8.22 -12.30
CA LEU A 21 -1.74 -8.79 -10.97
C LEU A 21 -1.90 -10.32 -11.03
N ASP A 22 -1.14 -11.00 -10.19
CA ASP A 22 -1.27 -12.44 -9.96
C ASP A 22 -2.65 -12.73 -9.33
N GLU A 23 -3.25 -13.88 -9.65
CA GLU A 23 -4.58 -14.27 -9.13
C GLU A 23 -4.59 -14.49 -7.61
N GLU A 24 -3.42 -14.80 -7.03
CA GLU A 24 -3.26 -15.04 -5.61
C GLU A 24 -2.97 -13.73 -4.85
N THR A 25 -3.88 -13.39 -3.94
CA THR A 25 -3.65 -12.33 -2.94
C THR A 25 -2.98 -12.92 -1.70
N MET A 26 -1.91 -12.27 -1.24
CA MET A 26 -1.28 -12.60 0.04
C MET A 26 -2.16 -12.11 1.18
N THR A 27 -3.01 -13.00 1.71
CA THR A 27 -3.92 -12.72 2.84
C THR A 27 -3.47 -13.39 4.12
N SER A 28 -3.77 -12.80 5.28
CA SER A 28 -3.57 -13.42 6.60
C SER A 28 -4.88 -14.00 7.16
N ILE A 29 -4.76 -15.06 7.97
CA ILE A 29 -5.88 -15.66 8.73
C ILE A 29 -6.54 -14.60 9.64
N ILE A 30 -5.72 -13.76 10.27
CA ILE A 30 -6.17 -12.61 11.05
C ILE A 30 -6.12 -11.40 10.11
N GLY A 31 -7.27 -10.77 9.85
CA GLY A 31 -7.35 -9.56 9.04
C GLY A 31 -6.74 -8.35 9.73
N PHE A 32 -6.40 -7.32 8.94
CA PHE A 32 -5.74 -6.11 9.42
C PHE A 32 -6.49 -5.41 10.56
N SER A 33 -7.83 -5.32 10.49
CA SER A 33 -8.68 -4.75 11.54
C SER A 33 -8.59 -5.48 12.89
N MET A 34 -8.13 -6.73 12.89
CA MET A 34 -7.96 -7.56 14.08
C MET A 34 -6.49 -7.61 14.54
N GLY A 35 -5.64 -6.75 14.00
CA GLY A 35 -4.20 -6.68 14.33
C GLY A 35 -3.32 -7.60 13.49
N GLY A 36 -3.85 -8.19 12.41
CA GLY A 36 -3.05 -8.91 11.43
C GLY A 36 -2.32 -7.99 10.45
N PRO A 37 -1.49 -8.55 9.54
CA PRO A 37 -0.86 -7.77 8.49
C PRO A 37 -1.87 -7.32 7.42
N VAL A 38 -1.50 -6.31 6.64
CA VAL A 38 -2.25 -5.93 5.44
C VAL A 38 -2.19 -7.06 4.39
N SER A 39 -3.31 -7.25 3.69
CA SER A 39 -3.34 -8.09 2.48
C SER A 39 -2.59 -7.40 1.35
N MET A 40 -1.99 -8.18 0.45
CA MET A 40 -1.29 -7.63 -0.72
C MET A 40 -1.63 -8.36 -2.01
N SER A 41 -1.82 -7.60 -3.07
CA SER A 41 -1.78 -8.09 -4.45
C SER A 41 -0.36 -7.95 -4.98
N SER A 42 0.01 -8.77 -5.97
CA SER A 42 1.39 -8.82 -6.44
C SER A 42 1.52 -9.10 -7.93
N ILE A 43 2.68 -8.75 -8.48
CA ILE A 43 3.22 -9.31 -9.72
C ILE A 43 4.57 -9.90 -9.34
N ASN A 44 4.58 -11.14 -8.85
CA ASN A 44 5.75 -11.73 -8.20
C ASN A 44 6.96 -11.77 -9.12
N SER A 45 6.74 -12.06 -10.41
CA SER A 45 7.78 -12.08 -11.45
C SER A 45 8.52 -10.74 -11.61
N LYS A 46 7.93 -9.63 -11.15
CA LYS A 46 8.46 -8.27 -11.22
C LYS A 46 8.72 -7.63 -9.87
N ARG A 47 8.47 -8.36 -8.76
CA ARG A 47 8.56 -7.83 -7.38
C ARG A 47 7.75 -6.54 -7.22
N VAL A 48 6.53 -6.53 -7.74
CA VAL A 48 5.56 -5.46 -7.54
C VAL A 48 4.56 -5.93 -6.50
N TYR A 49 4.36 -5.14 -5.45
CA TYR A 49 3.46 -5.47 -4.34
C TYR A 49 2.61 -4.26 -4.00
N ALA A 50 1.29 -4.44 -3.90
CA ALA A 50 0.34 -3.40 -3.57
C ALA A 50 -0.51 -3.80 -2.37
N SER A 51 -0.67 -2.91 -1.39
CA SER A 51 -1.62 -3.17 -0.29
C SER A 51 -3.04 -3.22 -0.81
N CYS A 52 -3.87 -4.01 -0.15
CA CYS A 52 -5.28 -4.17 -0.48
C CYS A 52 -6.14 -3.67 0.67
N GLU A 53 -7.21 -2.96 0.30
CA GLU A 53 -8.31 -2.54 1.17
C GLU A 53 -7.92 -1.58 2.30
N LEU A 54 -6.68 -1.08 2.35
CA LEU A 54 -6.29 -0.12 3.38
C LEU A 54 -7.11 1.18 3.26
N SER A 55 -7.45 1.58 2.03
CA SER A 55 -8.18 2.82 1.76
C SER A 55 -9.66 2.76 2.20
N VAL A 56 -10.20 1.56 2.43
CA VAL A 56 -11.61 1.35 2.79
C VAL A 56 -11.86 1.57 4.28
N TYR A 57 -10.81 1.53 5.11
CA TYR A 57 -10.94 1.73 6.55
C TYR A 57 -11.32 3.18 6.87
N PRO A 58 -12.44 3.42 7.58
CA PRO A 58 -12.84 4.78 7.96
C PRO A 58 -11.80 5.46 8.85
N GLU A 59 -11.07 4.70 9.67
CA GLU A 59 -10.02 5.15 10.58
C GLU A 59 -8.81 5.74 9.88
N GLN A 60 -8.54 5.34 8.63
CA GLN A 60 -7.41 5.89 7.87
C GLN A 60 -7.56 7.40 7.73
N LYS A 61 -6.58 8.17 8.24
CA LYS A 61 -6.55 9.61 7.98
C LYS A 61 -6.28 9.82 6.51
N LYS A 62 -7.08 10.71 5.88
CA LYS A 62 -6.83 11.12 4.50
C LYS A 62 -5.42 11.71 4.41
N SER A 63 -4.76 11.49 3.28
CA SER A 63 -3.41 11.99 3.03
C SER A 63 -3.33 13.52 3.08
N THR A 64 -2.12 14.08 3.06
CA THR A 64 -1.90 15.53 2.96
C THR A 64 -2.59 16.16 1.75
N ASP A 65 -2.80 15.37 0.69
CA ASP A 65 -3.51 15.75 -0.54
C ASP A 65 -5.04 15.54 -0.46
N GLY A 66 -5.54 15.02 0.67
CA GLY A 66 -6.96 14.80 0.92
C GLY A 66 -7.51 13.48 0.38
N TYR A 67 -6.68 12.45 0.16
CA TYR A 67 -7.09 11.16 -0.41
C TYR A 67 -7.09 10.03 0.61
N LYS A 68 -7.98 9.05 0.46
CA LYS A 68 -7.72 7.70 1.00
C LYS A 68 -6.63 7.03 0.15
N PHE A 69 -5.94 6.01 0.64
CA PHE A 69 -4.81 5.46 -0.12
C PHE A 69 -4.43 4.01 0.16
N GLU A 70 -3.78 3.42 -0.84
CA GLU A 70 -3.02 2.17 -0.80
C GLU A 70 -1.51 2.45 -0.97
N PHE A 71 -0.69 1.46 -0.64
CA PHE A 71 0.75 1.48 -0.84
C PHE A 71 1.18 0.56 -1.98
N LEU A 72 2.26 0.92 -2.66
CA LEU A 72 2.88 0.16 -3.74
C LEU A 72 4.39 0.10 -3.50
N SER A 73 5.04 -1.01 -3.86
CA SER A 73 6.50 -1.05 -4.00
C SER A 73 6.87 -1.76 -5.28
N THR A 74 7.92 -1.27 -5.96
CA THR A 74 8.33 -1.77 -7.28
C THR A 74 9.81 -2.12 -7.28
N GLY A 75 10.13 -3.41 -7.16
CA GLY A 75 11.51 -3.93 -7.30
C GLY A 75 12.45 -3.68 -6.12
N TYR A 76 12.11 -2.80 -5.17
CA TYR A 76 12.99 -2.44 -4.05
C TYR A 76 13.03 -3.51 -2.95
N PHE A 77 11.87 -4.08 -2.61
CA PHE A 77 11.70 -4.95 -1.46
C PHE A 77 11.24 -6.35 -1.87
N ASN A 78 11.41 -7.32 -0.97
CA ASN A 78 10.76 -8.63 -1.13
C ASN A 78 9.34 -8.55 -0.53
N ALA A 79 8.53 -9.60 -0.73
CA ALA A 79 7.16 -9.62 -0.25
C ALA A 79 7.04 -9.43 1.28
N GLU A 80 7.89 -10.10 2.06
CA GLU A 80 7.88 -10.01 3.53
C GLU A 80 8.19 -8.59 4.01
N THR A 81 9.25 -7.97 3.48
CA THR A 81 9.62 -6.58 3.79
C THR A 81 8.50 -5.62 3.37
N CYS A 82 7.88 -5.81 2.20
CA CYS A 82 6.72 -5.03 1.78
C CYS A 82 5.58 -5.15 2.78
N GLN A 83 5.21 -6.36 3.19
CA GLN A 83 4.10 -6.58 4.11
C GLN A 83 4.35 -5.93 5.47
N ASN A 84 5.57 -6.04 6.01
CA ASN A 84 5.95 -5.42 7.26
C ASN A 84 5.88 -3.90 7.18
N ILE A 85 6.46 -3.31 6.13
CA ILE A 85 6.43 -1.85 5.92
C ILE A 85 4.99 -1.37 5.72
N PHE A 86 4.21 -1.99 4.83
CA PHE A 86 2.84 -1.55 4.54
C PHE A 86 1.93 -1.71 5.76
N THR A 87 2.11 -2.76 6.57
CA THR A 87 1.36 -2.94 7.82
C THR A 87 1.68 -1.83 8.82
N ALA A 88 2.97 -1.50 8.98
CA ALA A 88 3.41 -0.44 9.87
C ALA A 88 2.89 0.94 9.42
N LEU A 89 3.02 1.24 8.12
CA LEU A 89 2.52 2.48 7.53
C LEU A 89 0.98 2.55 7.58
N GLY A 90 0.29 1.42 7.40
CA GLY A 90 -1.16 1.31 7.56
C GLY A 90 -1.59 1.67 8.97
N ASN A 91 -0.95 1.09 9.99
CA ASN A 91 -1.21 1.43 11.39
C ASN A 91 -0.88 2.90 11.70
N LEU A 92 0.22 3.41 11.15
CA LEU A 92 0.60 4.82 11.28
C LEU A 92 -0.46 5.73 10.66
N SER A 93 -1.03 5.35 9.51
CA SER A 93 -2.04 6.16 8.79
C SER A 93 -3.33 6.39 9.58
N PHE A 94 -3.61 5.59 10.61
CA PHE A 94 -4.76 5.81 11.50
C PHE A 94 -4.50 6.94 12.51
N ASN A 95 -3.22 7.20 12.80
CA ASN A 95 -2.80 8.13 13.84
C ASN A 95 -2.19 9.42 13.26
N ALA A 96 -1.53 9.32 12.11
CA ALA A 96 -0.84 10.41 11.44
C ALA A 96 -1.30 10.57 9.99
N GLN A 97 -1.28 11.81 9.50
CA GLN A 97 -1.52 12.10 8.10
C GLN A 97 -0.23 11.83 7.31
N LEU A 98 -0.32 10.92 6.33
CA LEU A 98 0.76 10.58 5.40
C LEU A 98 0.52 11.25 4.04
N GLY A 99 1.50 11.27 3.16
CA GLY A 99 1.28 11.83 1.82
C GLY A 99 2.53 11.95 0.99
N ASN A 100 2.36 12.56 -0.18
CA ASN A 100 3.44 12.69 -1.17
C ASN A 100 4.64 13.46 -0.59
N GLY A 101 5.84 12.92 -0.78
CA GLY A 101 7.11 13.52 -0.35
C GLY A 101 7.48 13.27 1.11
N HIS A 102 6.65 12.60 1.91
CA HIS A 102 7.02 12.21 3.27
C HIS A 102 8.16 11.19 3.26
N THR A 103 9.11 11.39 4.17
CA THR A 103 10.15 10.40 4.51
C THR A 103 9.89 9.87 5.91
N ILE A 104 9.88 8.55 6.07
CA ILE A 104 9.41 7.86 7.27
C ILE A 104 10.46 6.85 7.71
N ASP A 105 10.77 6.85 9.01
CA ASP A 105 11.64 5.86 9.63
C ASP A 105 10.91 4.52 9.80
N VAL A 106 11.49 3.48 9.22
CA VAL A 106 11.00 2.09 9.24
C VAL A 106 12.02 1.13 9.86
N SER A 107 13.07 1.65 10.50
CA SER A 107 14.13 0.84 11.11
C SER A 107 13.60 -0.15 12.16
N GLY A 108 12.51 0.20 12.84
CA GLY A 108 11.85 -0.67 13.83
C GLY A 108 11.03 -1.82 13.25
N VAL A 109 10.82 -1.88 11.93
CA VAL A 109 9.96 -2.89 11.28
C VAL A 109 10.68 -3.72 10.22
N VAL A 110 11.85 -3.26 9.78
CA VAL A 110 12.72 -3.98 8.84
C VAL A 110 13.88 -4.60 9.63
N GLY A 111 13.71 -5.87 10.04
CA GLY A 111 14.57 -6.53 11.03
C GLY A 111 16.01 -6.84 10.60
N ASP A 112 16.35 -6.69 9.31
CA ASP A 112 17.69 -6.92 8.79
C ASP A 112 18.54 -5.64 8.65
N GLY A 113 17.96 -4.47 8.98
CA GLY A 113 18.63 -3.17 8.85
C GLY A 113 18.89 -2.75 7.41
N SER A 114 18.33 -3.44 6.41
CA SER A 114 18.54 -3.14 4.99
C SER A 114 17.95 -1.79 4.56
N VAL A 115 16.92 -1.32 5.26
CA VAL A 115 16.30 0.00 5.07
C VAL A 115 15.88 0.59 6.40
N SER A 116 16.29 1.84 6.63
CA SER A 116 15.89 2.64 7.79
C SER A 116 14.90 3.74 7.44
N LEU A 117 14.91 4.25 6.20
CA LEU A 117 14.03 5.33 5.76
C LEU A 117 13.35 4.95 4.44
N VAL A 118 12.05 5.21 4.35
CA VAL A 118 11.29 5.12 3.10
C VAL A 118 10.70 6.47 2.73
N LYS A 119 10.57 6.72 1.44
CA LYS A 119 9.89 7.88 0.87
C LYS A 119 8.55 7.45 0.27
N LEU A 120 7.53 8.26 0.50
CA LEU A 120 6.24 8.15 -0.18
C LEU A 120 6.22 9.05 -1.41
N SER A 121 5.90 8.49 -2.58
CA SER A 121 5.71 9.25 -3.82
C SER A 121 4.35 8.92 -4.42
N MET A 122 3.58 9.93 -4.82
CA MET A 122 2.30 9.70 -5.50
C MET A 122 2.53 8.92 -6.80
N PHE A 123 1.98 7.71 -6.88
CA PHE A 123 2.04 6.87 -8.07
C PHE A 123 0.87 7.14 -9.00
N SER A 124 -0.35 7.07 -8.47
CA SER A 124 -1.59 7.32 -9.20
C SER A 124 -2.69 7.81 -8.27
N CYS A 125 -3.77 8.32 -8.86
CA CYS A 125 -4.99 8.66 -8.16
C CYS A 125 -6.19 8.29 -9.04
N SER A 126 -7.15 7.58 -8.46
CA SER A 126 -8.39 7.16 -9.09
C SER A 126 -9.58 7.66 -8.27
N THR A 127 -10.79 7.60 -8.84
CA THR A 127 -12.04 7.90 -8.11
C THR A 127 -12.92 6.67 -8.09
N TYR A 128 -13.38 6.26 -6.92
CA TYR A 128 -14.33 5.16 -6.73
C TYR A 128 -15.47 5.62 -5.82
N LEU A 129 -16.72 5.47 -6.26
CA LEU A 129 -17.92 5.91 -5.54
C LEU A 129 -17.82 7.34 -4.95
N ASN A 130 -17.29 8.28 -5.74
CA ASN A 130 -17.04 9.69 -5.39
C ASN A 130 -15.93 9.94 -4.35
N GLU A 131 -15.20 8.92 -3.91
CA GLU A 131 -14.00 9.07 -3.07
C GLU A 131 -12.74 9.01 -3.94
N LYS A 132 -11.80 9.94 -3.70
CA LYS A 132 -10.51 9.94 -4.38
C LYS A 132 -9.53 9.06 -3.60
N ILE A 133 -8.95 8.09 -4.31
CA ILE A 133 -8.03 7.11 -3.74
C ILE A 133 -6.70 7.21 -4.47
N ALA A 134 -5.64 7.42 -3.70
CA ALA A 134 -4.28 7.46 -4.19
C ALA A 134 -3.58 6.11 -4.02
N ILE A 135 -2.59 5.84 -4.87
CA ILE A 135 -1.56 4.85 -4.60
C ILE A 135 -0.28 5.61 -4.33
N TYR A 136 0.34 5.36 -3.19
CA TYR A 136 1.66 5.89 -2.86
C TYR A 136 2.72 4.80 -3.05
N GLU A 137 3.68 5.06 -3.92
CA GLU A 137 4.89 4.26 -4.04
C GLU A 137 5.78 4.47 -2.82
N VAL A 138 6.22 3.35 -2.24
CA VAL A 138 7.13 3.24 -1.11
C VAL A 138 8.47 2.74 -1.64
N SER A 139 9.46 3.62 -1.61
CA SER A 139 10.83 3.35 -2.02
C SER A 139 11.79 3.67 -0.88
N PRO A 140 13.03 3.13 -0.87
CA PRO A 140 14.09 3.69 -0.03
C PRO A 140 14.23 5.20 -0.24
N ALA A 141 14.50 5.95 0.83
CA ALA A 141 14.67 7.41 0.79
C ALA A 141 16.09 7.84 0.38
#